data_AF-A0A1F3KBX7-F1
#
_entry.id   AF-A0A1F3KBX7-F1
#
_cell.length_a   1.000
_cell.length_b   1.000
_cell.length_c   1.000
_cell.angle_alpha   90.00
_cell.angle_beta   90.00
_cell.angle_gamma   90.00
#
_symmetry.space_group_name_H-M   'P 1'
#
loop_
_entity.id
_entity.type
_entity.pdbx_description
1 polymer ?
#
loop_
_entity_poly.entity_id
_entity_poly.type
_entity_poly.pdbx_seq_one_letter_code
_entity_poly.pdbx_strand_id
1 'polypeptide(L)'
;MISGFMMLSAFHFKRYADDAEIKEGLIRDVHSALELELCSAQPLGADGKKTIDLYDDGVSIVTIDKRTWGLYEIIHATSNRNFFSFSKTALTGEQMPPDEKTALFLADHNNYLSLCGKTKIKGTCYLPALGPRRAYIEGQSFIGNKLVDGEIKTAQNNLPPLNKKIIDDNTAYMNGNVNNKDSLRLFSDFLRKDSIICSFNERTLILFAQEDIHIDNKIISGNIILRCNGNVTLLPHARIDNILIYGQSICVKKGFNGNAQLFAQDSLIIEEDCKLNFPSAVVLFDKKKDSKKSFIRIDKDSEIFGLVLLYKETSTQNSRAVLKIETDALVHGQVYCNDLMEHKGTIHGSLFCEKFILSTPSSVYENHLLNATIDVSELSPYYTGSSIMNEHKSKNIIKWLN
;
A
#
# COMPACT_ATOMS: atom_id res chain seq x y z
N MET A 1 51.25 -7.51 42.68
CA MET A 1 50.87 -7.58 41.24
C MET A 1 49.58 -8.36 41.00
N ILE A 2 49.39 -9.55 41.57
CA ILE A 2 48.18 -10.38 41.35
C ILE A 2 46.88 -9.70 41.82
N SER A 3 46.91 -9.04 42.99
CA SER A 3 45.74 -8.31 43.53
C SER A 3 45.29 -7.13 42.65
N GLY A 4 46.25 -6.36 42.11
CA GLY A 4 45.97 -5.27 41.19
C GLY A 4 45.40 -5.76 39.85
N PHE A 5 45.91 -6.88 39.34
CA PHE A 5 45.37 -7.53 38.14
C PHE A 5 43.94 -8.06 38.35
N MET A 6 43.66 -8.71 39.48
CA MET A 6 42.32 -9.18 39.82
C MET A 6 41.33 -8.02 40.00
N MET A 7 41.74 -6.92 40.64
CA MET A 7 40.89 -5.74 40.83
C MET A 7 40.59 -5.04 39.50
N LEU A 8 41.59 -4.93 38.62
CA LEU A 8 41.42 -4.38 37.27
C LEU A 8 40.51 -5.28 36.40
N SER A 9 40.70 -6.59 36.47
CA SER A 9 39.86 -7.57 35.76
C SER A 9 38.41 -7.51 36.25
N ALA A 10 38.18 -7.42 37.56
CA ALA A 10 36.85 -7.30 38.13
C ALA A 10 36.18 -5.99 37.74
N PHE A 11 36.94 -4.87 37.72
CA PHE A 11 36.44 -3.59 37.24
C PHE A 11 36.06 -3.62 35.75
N HIS A 12 36.89 -4.23 34.90
CA HIS A 12 36.58 -4.39 33.48
C HIS A 12 35.36 -5.27 33.25
N PHE A 13 35.25 -6.38 33.98
CA PHE A 13 34.09 -7.28 33.87
C PHE A 13 32.81 -6.58 34.34
N LYS A 14 32.87 -5.84 35.44
CA LYS A 14 31.73 -5.05 35.93
C LYS A 14 31.32 -4.00 34.90
N ARG A 15 32.26 -3.23 34.34
CA ARG A 15 31.97 -2.25 33.31
C ARG A 15 31.35 -2.89 32.05
N TYR A 16 31.86 -4.05 31.64
CA TYR A 16 31.30 -4.79 30.52
C TYR A 16 29.86 -5.25 30.79
N ALA A 17 29.59 -5.75 32.01
CA ALA A 17 28.25 -6.14 32.43
C ALA A 17 27.29 -4.93 32.48
N ASP A 18 27.73 -3.80 33.06
CA ASP A 18 26.96 -2.56 33.11
C ASP A 18 26.64 -2.04 31.69
N ASP A 19 27.63 -2.08 30.77
CA ASP A 19 27.44 -1.69 29.36
C ASP A 19 26.47 -2.64 28.63
N ALA A 20 26.48 -3.93 28.95
CA ALA A 20 25.57 -4.92 28.37
C ALA A 20 24.13 -4.71 28.88
N GLU A 21 23.96 -4.47 30.18
CA GLU A 21 22.66 -4.17 30.80
C GLU A 21 22.03 -2.91 30.20
N ILE A 22 22.83 -1.86 29.97
CA ILE A 22 22.35 -0.65 29.30
C ILE A 22 21.86 -0.95 27.88
N LYS A 23 22.59 -1.75 27.10
CA LYS A 23 22.18 -2.11 25.73
C LYS A 23 20.92 -2.95 25.69
N GLU A 24 20.79 -3.93 26.58
CA GLU A 24 19.58 -4.75 26.68
C GLU A 24 18.38 -3.91 27.12
N GLY A 25 18.58 -2.99 28.06
CA GLY A 25 17.59 -1.99 28.45
C GLY A 25 17.11 -1.17 27.25
N LEU A 26 18.03 -0.56 26.49
CA LEU A 26 17.69 0.24 25.30
C LEU A 26 16.87 -0.54 24.26
N ILE A 27 17.22 -1.81 24.01
CA ILE A 27 16.49 -2.67 23.07
C ILE A 27 15.07 -2.94 23.59
N ARG A 28 14.94 -3.28 24.87
CA ARG A 28 13.65 -3.54 25.52
C ARG A 28 12.76 -2.29 25.49
N ASP A 29 13.33 -1.14 25.80
CA ASP A 29 12.61 0.13 25.87
C ASP A 29 12.07 0.50 24.47
N VAL A 30 12.92 0.43 23.43
CA VAL A 30 12.49 0.68 22.04
C VAL A 30 11.40 -0.29 21.58
N HIS A 31 11.53 -1.58 21.87
CA HIS A 31 10.48 -2.55 21.52
C HIS A 31 9.18 -2.28 22.27
N SER A 32 9.25 -1.97 23.57
CA SER A 32 8.06 -1.66 24.39
C SER A 32 7.35 -0.41 23.87
N ALA A 33 8.10 0.64 23.52
CA ALA A 33 7.56 1.87 22.96
C ALA A 33 6.87 1.63 21.61
N LEU A 34 7.44 0.79 20.75
CA LEU A 34 6.83 0.43 19.46
C LEU A 34 5.51 -0.33 19.64
N GLU A 35 5.47 -1.33 20.52
CA GLU A 35 4.24 -2.09 20.79
C GLU A 35 3.13 -1.20 21.36
N LEU A 36 3.47 -0.31 22.29
CA LEU A 36 2.54 0.69 22.82
C LEU A 36 1.96 1.56 21.71
N GLU A 37 2.80 2.02 20.77
CA GLU A 37 2.35 2.86 19.66
C GLU A 37 1.50 2.09 18.65
N LEU A 38 1.80 0.82 18.39
CA LEU A 38 0.99 -0.05 17.50
C LEU A 38 -0.42 -0.28 18.06
N CYS A 39 -0.55 -0.34 19.38
CA CYS A 39 -1.82 -0.49 20.08
C CYS A 39 -2.57 0.84 20.25
N SER A 40 -1.86 1.95 20.31
CA SER A 40 -2.47 3.26 20.52
C SER A 40 -2.99 3.85 19.21
N ALA A 41 -4.29 4.13 19.13
CA ALA A 41 -4.91 4.81 18.00
C ALA A 41 -4.71 6.35 18.04
N GLN A 42 -3.83 6.86 18.91
CA GLN A 42 -3.71 8.30 19.11
C GLN A 42 -2.93 8.96 17.95
N PRO A 43 -3.47 10.00 17.31
CA PRO A 43 -2.73 10.77 16.34
C PRO A 43 -1.58 11.50 17.04
N LEU A 44 -0.36 11.34 16.51
CA LEU A 44 0.79 12.13 16.93
C LEU A 44 0.58 13.60 16.55
N GLY A 45 1.19 14.51 17.33
CA GLY A 45 1.11 15.96 17.11
C GLY A 45 1.65 16.39 15.74
N ALA A 46 1.55 17.68 15.42
CA ALA A 46 1.86 18.24 14.10
C ALA A 46 3.26 17.91 13.55
N ASP A 47 4.24 17.67 14.44
CA ASP A 47 5.62 17.33 14.06
C ASP A 47 5.87 15.83 13.84
N GLY A 48 4.85 14.98 14.03
CA GLY A 48 4.97 13.52 13.89
C GLY A 48 5.83 12.85 14.97
N LYS A 49 6.27 13.60 15.98
CA LYS A 49 7.16 13.12 17.05
C LYS A 49 6.48 13.09 18.41
N LYS A 50 6.83 12.09 19.21
CA LYS A 50 6.42 11.95 20.61
C LYS A 50 7.56 11.36 21.40
N THR A 51 7.84 11.96 22.55
CA THR A 51 8.78 11.42 23.52
C THR A 51 7.97 10.82 24.65
N ILE A 52 8.30 9.58 25.02
CA ILE A 52 7.63 8.82 26.06
C ILE A 52 8.69 8.42 27.09
N ASP A 53 8.42 8.72 28.35
CA ASP A 53 9.05 8.03 29.47
C ASP A 53 8.20 6.80 29.76
N LEU A 54 8.74 5.60 29.53
CA LEU A 54 7.94 4.37 29.58
C LEU A 54 7.54 3.98 31.00
N TYR A 55 8.33 4.37 32.00
CA TYR A 55 8.18 3.91 33.38
C TYR A 55 8.15 5.06 34.40
N ASP A 56 8.06 6.31 33.93
CA ASP A 56 8.15 7.52 34.76
C ASP A 56 9.42 7.56 35.62
N ASP A 57 10.52 6.97 35.11
CA ASP A 57 11.78 6.80 35.84
C ASP A 57 12.83 7.86 35.46
N GLY A 58 12.55 8.69 34.45
CA GLY A 58 13.46 9.70 33.92
C GLY A 58 14.67 9.14 33.15
N VAL A 59 14.72 7.84 32.91
CA VAL A 59 15.85 7.12 32.29
C VAL A 59 15.42 6.40 31.01
N SER A 60 14.25 5.77 31.02
CA SER A 60 13.72 4.92 29.95
C SER A 60 12.96 5.76 28.93
N ILE A 61 13.65 6.77 28.41
CA ILE A 61 13.11 7.76 27.48
C ILE A 61 13.27 7.26 26.05
N VAL A 62 12.15 7.20 25.33
CA VAL A 62 12.10 6.81 23.92
C VAL A 62 11.45 7.92 23.10
N THR A 63 12.11 8.31 22.01
CA THR A 63 11.55 9.20 21.00
C THR A 63 11.00 8.37 19.85
N ILE A 64 9.71 8.55 19.58
CA ILE A 64 8.99 7.98 18.44
C ILE A 64 8.79 9.07 17.38
N ASP A 65 9.15 8.77 16.15
CA ASP A 65 8.92 9.58 14.96
C ASP A 65 8.07 8.77 13.98
N LYS A 66 6.95 9.35 13.55
CA LYS A 66 5.99 8.74 12.65
C LYS A 66 5.83 9.60 11.42
N ARG A 67 5.95 8.97 10.25
CA ARG A 67 5.77 9.64 8.95
C ARG A 67 5.02 8.75 7.97
N THR A 68 4.27 9.39 7.07
CA THR A 68 3.62 8.73 5.94
C THR A 68 4.67 8.21 4.95
N TRP A 69 4.51 6.98 4.45
CA TRP A 69 5.32 6.39 3.39
C TRP A 69 4.42 5.77 2.32
N GLY A 70 4.04 6.60 1.36
CA GLY A 70 3.03 6.25 0.37
C GLY A 70 1.67 6.06 1.03
N LEU A 71 1.17 4.83 1.01
CA LEU A 71 -0.11 4.41 1.60
C LEU A 71 0.04 3.76 2.98
N TYR A 72 1.26 3.63 3.46
CA TYR A 72 1.60 3.02 4.74
C TYR A 72 2.25 4.07 5.65
N GLU A 73 2.59 3.65 6.88
CA GLU A 73 3.22 4.53 7.86
C GLU A 73 4.54 3.93 8.31
N ILE A 74 5.58 4.76 8.39
CA ILE A 74 6.85 4.39 9.01
C ILE A 74 6.83 4.89 10.45
N ILE A 75 7.17 3.99 11.37
CA ILE A 75 7.43 4.32 12.77
C ILE A 75 8.91 4.08 13.04
N HIS A 76 9.59 5.11 13.52
CA HIS A 76 10.98 5.08 13.93
C HIS A 76 11.07 5.38 15.42
N ALA A 77 11.57 4.43 16.19
CA ALA A 77 11.77 4.59 17.63
C ALA A 77 13.26 4.62 17.95
N THR A 78 13.67 5.58 18.78
CA THR A 78 15.07 5.74 19.21
C THR A 78 15.12 5.95 20.72
N SER A 79 16.03 5.25 21.39
CA SER A 79 16.39 5.51 22.78
C SER A 79 17.89 5.74 22.90
N ASN A 80 18.26 6.68 23.78
CA ASN A 80 19.64 7.08 24.00
C ASN A 80 19.93 7.07 25.50
N ARG A 81 20.97 6.34 25.91
CA ARG A 81 21.43 6.30 27.30
C ARG A 81 22.95 6.30 27.34
N ASN A 82 23.53 7.30 27.99
CA ASN A 82 24.98 7.53 28.03
C ASN A 82 25.57 7.65 26.61
N PHE A 83 26.52 6.78 26.25
CA PHE A 83 27.14 6.70 24.92
C PHE A 83 26.45 5.68 24.01
N PHE A 84 25.40 5.01 24.48
CA PHE A 84 24.70 3.98 23.73
C PHE A 84 23.40 4.55 23.15
N SER A 85 23.15 4.20 21.90
CA SER A 85 21.93 4.52 21.17
C SER A 85 21.43 3.25 20.51
N PHE A 86 20.12 3.06 20.54
CA PHE A 86 19.46 2.01 19.79
C PHE A 86 18.25 2.61 19.09
N SER A 87 18.10 2.28 17.81
CA SER A 87 16.96 2.69 17.01
C SER A 87 16.43 1.53 16.20
N LYS A 88 15.13 1.59 15.90
CA LYS A 88 14.46 0.60 15.08
C LYS A 88 13.35 1.23 14.26
N THR A 89 13.28 0.83 13.00
CA THR A 89 12.32 1.36 12.04
C THR A 89 11.41 0.23 11.56
N ALA A 90 10.10 0.48 11.60
CA ALA A 90 9.10 -0.45 11.10
C ALA A 90 8.23 0.23 10.04
N LEU A 91 7.95 -0.49 8.96
CA LEU A 91 6.82 -0.20 8.10
C LEU A 91 5.58 -0.82 8.72
N THR A 92 4.55 -0.01 8.89
CA THR A 92 3.31 -0.38 9.58
C THR A 92 2.11 -0.11 8.69
N GLY A 93 1.07 -0.91 8.89
CA GLY A 93 -0.24 -0.69 8.29
C GLY A 93 -1.33 -1.06 9.28
N GLU A 94 -2.57 -1.07 8.80
CA GLU A 94 -3.74 -1.32 9.63
C GLU A 94 -4.13 -2.79 9.63
N GLN A 95 -4.49 -3.28 10.81
CA GLN A 95 -5.00 -4.63 10.95
C GLN A 95 -6.43 -4.69 10.41
N MET A 96 -6.69 -5.65 9.51
CA MET A 96 -8.06 -5.97 9.12
C MET A 96 -8.77 -6.67 10.28
N PRO A 97 -9.98 -6.23 10.68
CA PRO A 97 -10.73 -6.91 11.72
C PRO A 97 -11.04 -8.35 11.28
N PRO A 98 -10.78 -9.37 12.14
CA PRO A 98 -11.06 -10.77 11.81
C PRO A 98 -12.53 -11.04 11.44
N ASP A 99 -13.44 -10.26 12.01
CA ASP A 99 -14.89 -10.40 11.88
C ASP A 99 -15.47 -9.59 10.71
N GLU A 100 -14.67 -8.69 10.12
CA GLU A 100 -15.09 -7.79 9.05
C GLU A 100 -14.41 -8.16 7.73
N LYS A 101 -14.55 -9.44 7.36
CA LYS A 101 -14.09 -9.99 6.08
C LYS A 101 -15.03 -9.59 4.94
N THR A 102 -15.09 -8.28 4.67
CA THR A 102 -15.81 -7.74 3.52
C THR A 102 -15.12 -8.19 2.23
N ALA A 103 -15.79 -9.02 1.44
CA ALA A 103 -15.31 -9.45 0.14
C ALA A 103 -15.65 -8.42 -0.93
N LEU A 104 -16.90 -7.94 -0.95
CA LEU A 104 -17.37 -6.97 -1.94
C LEU A 104 -18.22 -5.89 -1.26
N PHE A 105 -17.88 -4.63 -1.52
CA PHE A 105 -18.74 -3.49 -1.30
C PHE A 105 -19.05 -2.86 -2.67
N LEU A 106 -20.32 -2.84 -3.05
CA LEU A 106 -20.82 -2.18 -4.25
C LEU A 106 -21.82 -1.10 -3.84
N ALA A 107 -21.51 0.16 -4.16
CA ALA A 107 -22.36 1.29 -3.81
C ALA A 107 -23.80 1.14 -4.33
N ASP A 108 -24.78 1.50 -3.50
CA ASP A 108 -26.20 1.38 -3.85
C ASP A 108 -26.67 2.52 -4.77
N HIS A 109 -26.84 2.19 -6.03
CA HIS A 109 -27.42 3.05 -7.06
C HIS A 109 -28.76 2.52 -7.57
N ASN A 110 -29.49 1.78 -6.74
CA ASN A 110 -30.76 1.13 -7.09
C ASN A 110 -30.67 0.21 -8.32
N ASN A 111 -29.58 -0.57 -8.40
CA ASN A 111 -29.29 -1.49 -9.51
C ASN A 111 -29.02 -2.90 -8.99
N TYR A 112 -29.33 -3.93 -9.78
CA TYR A 112 -28.95 -5.31 -9.45
C TYR A 112 -27.45 -5.54 -9.68
N LEU A 113 -26.84 -6.46 -8.91
CA LEU A 113 -25.58 -7.09 -9.27
C LEU A 113 -25.86 -8.36 -10.09
N SER A 114 -25.50 -8.35 -11.37
CA SER A 114 -25.81 -9.44 -12.29
C SER A 114 -24.60 -10.37 -12.47
N LEU A 115 -24.75 -11.63 -12.09
CA LEU A 115 -23.66 -12.62 -12.13
C LEU A 115 -23.83 -13.58 -13.31
N CYS A 116 -22.75 -13.80 -14.06
CA CYS A 116 -22.71 -14.67 -15.25
C CYS A 116 -21.50 -15.63 -15.20
N GLY A 117 -21.57 -16.75 -15.92
CA GLY A 117 -20.48 -17.73 -16.04
C GLY A 117 -20.05 -18.30 -14.69
N LYS A 118 -18.75 -18.60 -14.54
CA LYS A 118 -18.11 -19.14 -13.34
C LYS A 118 -17.73 -18.03 -12.33
N THR A 119 -18.61 -17.06 -12.13
CA THR A 119 -18.37 -15.98 -11.16
C THR A 119 -18.50 -16.52 -9.74
N LYS A 120 -17.53 -16.22 -8.87
CA LYS A 120 -17.50 -16.66 -7.47
C LYS A 120 -17.28 -15.47 -6.55
N ILE A 121 -18.17 -15.28 -5.58
CA ILE A 121 -18.03 -14.27 -4.53
C ILE A 121 -18.16 -14.98 -3.18
N LYS A 122 -17.12 -14.92 -2.34
CA LYS A 122 -17.08 -15.57 -1.03
C LYS A 122 -16.61 -14.61 0.06
N GLY A 123 -17.42 -14.49 1.11
CA GLY A 123 -17.26 -13.52 2.21
C GLY A 123 -18.43 -12.54 2.31
N THR A 124 -18.37 -11.63 3.29
CA THR A 124 -19.45 -10.66 3.54
C THR A 124 -19.53 -9.67 2.40
N CYS A 125 -20.73 -9.45 1.86
CA CYS A 125 -20.96 -8.57 0.73
C CYS A 125 -21.95 -7.46 1.11
N TYR A 126 -21.57 -6.21 0.86
CA TYR A 126 -22.45 -5.06 0.91
C TYR A 126 -22.90 -4.76 -0.51
N LEU A 127 -24.17 -5.02 -0.81
CA LEU A 127 -24.73 -4.91 -2.15
C LEU A 127 -25.89 -3.90 -2.18
N PRO A 128 -26.23 -3.35 -3.36
CA PRO A 128 -27.44 -2.56 -3.55
C PRO A 128 -28.69 -3.28 -3.03
N ALA A 129 -29.72 -2.53 -2.64
CA ALA A 129 -30.97 -3.09 -2.10
C ALA A 129 -31.67 -4.11 -3.02
N LEU A 130 -31.49 -3.99 -4.35
CA LEU A 130 -32.01 -4.95 -5.33
C LEU A 130 -31.30 -6.31 -5.30
N GLY A 131 -30.10 -6.38 -4.71
CA GLY A 131 -29.35 -7.60 -4.48
C GLY A 131 -28.75 -8.24 -5.75
N PRO A 132 -28.16 -9.44 -5.58
CA PRO A 132 -27.57 -10.18 -6.70
C PRO A 132 -28.64 -10.95 -7.48
N ARG A 133 -28.46 -11.07 -8.80
CA ARG A 133 -29.30 -11.90 -9.68
C ARG A 133 -28.47 -12.69 -10.68
N ARG A 134 -29.07 -13.76 -11.19
CA ARG A 134 -28.53 -14.50 -12.35
C ARG A 134 -28.72 -13.67 -13.61
N ALA A 135 -27.72 -13.65 -14.47
CA ALA A 135 -27.81 -13.11 -15.81
C ALA A 135 -27.22 -14.08 -16.84
N TYR A 136 -27.47 -13.75 -18.11
CA TYR A 136 -27.00 -14.50 -19.27
C TYR A 136 -26.36 -13.52 -20.24
N ILE A 137 -25.04 -13.65 -20.42
CA ILE A 137 -24.24 -12.78 -21.29
C ILE A 137 -23.28 -13.67 -22.08
N GLU A 138 -23.09 -13.37 -23.36
CA GLU A 138 -22.14 -14.06 -24.24
C GLU A 138 -22.27 -15.59 -24.20
N GLY A 139 -23.51 -16.10 -24.21
CA GLY A 139 -23.78 -17.53 -24.21
C GLY A 139 -23.67 -18.22 -22.84
N GLN A 140 -23.32 -17.48 -21.78
CA GLN A 140 -22.98 -18.03 -20.47
C GLN A 140 -23.98 -17.59 -19.40
N SER A 141 -24.79 -18.53 -18.91
CA SER A 141 -25.56 -18.33 -17.67
C SER A 141 -24.65 -18.44 -16.45
N PHE A 142 -25.08 -17.90 -15.31
CA PHE A 142 -24.44 -18.19 -14.03
C PHE A 142 -24.32 -19.70 -13.77
N ILE A 143 -23.13 -20.14 -13.37
CA ILE A 143 -22.81 -21.53 -13.02
C ILE A 143 -22.59 -21.59 -11.51
N GLY A 144 -23.55 -22.15 -10.78
CA GLY A 144 -23.46 -22.31 -9.34
C GLY A 144 -24.83 -22.34 -8.65
N ASN A 145 -24.84 -22.82 -7.41
CA ASN A 145 -26.06 -22.92 -6.63
C ASN A 145 -26.34 -21.66 -5.81
N LYS A 146 -25.28 -21.00 -5.32
CA LYS A 146 -25.35 -19.75 -4.55
C LYS A 146 -24.74 -18.61 -5.36
N LEU A 147 -25.40 -17.45 -5.38
CA LEU A 147 -24.88 -16.24 -6.02
C LEU A 147 -23.72 -15.61 -5.22
N VAL A 148 -23.83 -15.68 -3.89
CA VAL A 148 -22.80 -15.21 -2.95
C VAL A 148 -22.68 -16.28 -1.85
N ASP A 149 -21.45 -16.65 -1.50
CA ASP A 149 -21.16 -17.54 -0.39
C ASP A 149 -20.68 -16.74 0.82
N GLY A 150 -21.63 -16.16 1.56
CA GLY A 150 -21.38 -15.29 2.70
C GLY A 150 -22.62 -14.50 3.10
N GLU A 151 -22.48 -13.61 4.07
CA GLU A 151 -23.55 -12.69 4.48
C GLU A 151 -23.76 -11.61 3.43
N ILE A 152 -25.02 -11.31 3.09
CA ILE A 152 -25.39 -10.16 2.25
C ILE A 152 -25.97 -9.09 3.15
N LYS A 153 -25.37 -7.90 3.11
CA LYS A 153 -25.80 -6.68 3.80
C LYS A 153 -26.14 -5.62 2.76
N THR A 154 -26.99 -4.67 3.15
CA THR A 154 -27.33 -3.53 2.29
C THR A 154 -26.18 -2.53 2.29
N ALA A 155 -25.72 -2.14 1.11
CA ALA A 155 -24.71 -1.11 0.92
C ALA A 155 -25.30 0.29 1.13
N GLN A 156 -24.41 1.24 1.46
CA GLN A 156 -24.73 2.65 1.37
C GLN A 156 -24.51 3.16 -0.06
N ASN A 157 -25.05 4.34 -0.36
CA ASN A 157 -24.92 4.95 -1.69
C ASN A 157 -23.48 5.39 -2.00
N ASN A 158 -22.66 5.61 -0.97
CA ASN A 158 -21.28 6.09 -1.12
C ASN A 158 -20.31 5.03 -0.59
N LEU A 159 -19.14 4.95 -1.21
CA LEU A 159 -18.02 4.17 -0.69
C LEU A 159 -17.52 4.72 0.65
N PRO A 160 -16.89 3.86 1.48
CA PRO A 160 -16.16 4.32 2.65
C PRO A 160 -15.16 5.44 2.29
N PRO A 161 -15.14 6.55 3.04
CA PRO A 161 -14.29 7.68 2.72
C PRO A 161 -12.83 7.33 2.98
N LEU A 162 -11.97 7.69 2.02
CA LEU A 162 -10.53 7.56 2.15
C LEU A 162 -9.94 8.63 3.08
N ASN A 163 -8.76 8.33 3.64
CA ASN A 163 -7.99 9.24 4.47
C ASN A 163 -7.45 10.40 3.63
N LYS A 164 -8.10 11.57 3.75
CA LYS A 164 -7.73 12.78 3.00
C LYS A 164 -6.29 13.20 3.22
N LYS A 165 -5.75 13.04 4.44
CA LYS A 165 -4.36 13.38 4.75
C LYS A 165 -3.39 12.58 3.88
N ILE A 166 -3.59 11.27 3.76
CA ILE A 166 -2.72 10.40 2.95
C ILE A 166 -2.83 10.76 1.47
N ILE A 167 -4.04 11.04 0.97
CA ILE A 167 -4.24 11.50 -0.42
C ILE A 167 -3.48 12.81 -0.64
N ASP A 168 -3.65 13.78 0.26
CA ASP A 168 -3.07 15.10 0.13
C ASP A 168 -1.54 15.04 0.22
N ASP A 169 -0.97 14.30 1.17
CA ASP A 169 0.48 14.04 1.29
C ASP A 169 1.06 13.47 -0.02
N ASN A 170 0.43 12.44 -0.58
CA ASN A 170 0.90 11.84 -1.84
C ASN A 170 0.75 12.79 -3.03
N THR A 171 -0.34 13.55 -3.10
CA THR A 171 -0.51 14.54 -4.17
C THR A 171 0.44 15.73 -4.05
N ALA A 172 0.87 16.08 -2.83
CA ALA A 172 1.91 17.07 -2.60
C ALA A 172 3.25 16.61 -3.20
N TYR A 173 3.66 15.35 -2.98
CA TYR A 173 4.86 14.79 -3.61
C TYR A 173 4.76 14.75 -5.13
N MET A 174 3.60 14.36 -5.69
CA MET A 174 3.39 14.41 -7.15
C MET A 174 3.61 15.83 -7.71
N ASN A 175 3.05 16.83 -7.04
CA ASN A 175 3.14 18.24 -7.45
C ASN A 175 4.50 18.88 -7.17
N GLY A 176 5.39 18.18 -6.46
CA GLY A 176 6.76 18.64 -6.19
C GLY A 176 6.94 19.44 -4.92
N ASN A 177 5.95 19.39 -4.02
CA ASN A 177 6.08 19.93 -2.69
C ASN A 177 6.90 18.95 -1.85
N VAL A 178 8.22 19.16 -1.89
CA VAL A 178 9.19 18.37 -1.15
C VAL A 178 9.36 18.95 0.25
N ASN A 179 9.55 18.10 1.26
CA ASN A 179 9.85 18.57 2.61
C ASN A 179 11.28 19.12 2.65
N ASN A 180 11.51 20.23 3.36
CA ASN A 180 12.84 20.82 3.53
C ASN A 180 13.87 19.85 4.17
N LYS A 181 13.40 18.74 4.76
CA LYS A 181 14.23 17.69 5.37
C LYS A 181 14.74 16.65 4.35
N ASP A 182 14.22 16.61 3.13
CA ASP A 182 14.55 15.59 2.14
C ASP A 182 15.78 15.97 1.30
N SER A 183 16.47 14.96 0.77
CA SER A 183 17.61 15.17 -0.14
C SER A 183 17.14 15.13 -1.58
N LEU A 184 16.97 16.31 -2.19
CA LEU A 184 16.60 16.41 -3.61
C LEU A 184 17.84 16.30 -4.50
N ARG A 185 17.78 15.39 -5.47
CA ARG A 185 18.82 15.15 -6.48
C ARG A 185 18.18 14.90 -7.85
N LEU A 186 18.91 15.22 -8.92
CA LEU A 186 18.47 14.89 -10.27
C LEU A 186 18.74 13.42 -10.55
N PHE A 187 17.78 12.74 -11.19
CA PHE A 187 17.94 11.35 -11.59
C PHE A 187 19.10 11.17 -12.60
N SER A 188 19.39 12.19 -13.41
CA SER A 188 20.50 12.22 -14.36
C SER A 188 21.86 11.91 -13.72
N ASP A 189 22.05 12.30 -12.46
CA ASP A 189 23.30 12.12 -11.73
C ASP A 189 23.57 10.64 -11.39
N PHE A 190 22.53 9.79 -11.49
CA PHE A 190 22.58 8.37 -11.15
C PHE A 190 22.45 7.46 -12.37
N LEU A 191 22.36 8.02 -13.58
CA LEU A 191 22.26 7.23 -14.82
C LEU A 191 23.44 6.26 -14.99
N ARG A 192 24.64 6.66 -14.58
CA ARG A 192 25.86 5.82 -14.65
C ARG A 192 26.06 4.90 -13.45
N LYS A 193 25.18 4.96 -12.44
CA LYS A 193 25.26 4.10 -11.27
C LYS A 193 24.36 2.88 -11.46
N ASP A 194 24.89 1.72 -11.13
CA ASP A 194 24.15 0.46 -11.21
C ASP A 194 23.25 0.25 -9.99
N SER A 195 23.63 0.82 -8.84
CA SER A 195 22.92 0.66 -7.57
C SER A 195 22.69 2.00 -6.87
N ILE A 196 21.47 2.19 -6.39
CA ILE A 196 21.03 3.34 -5.59
C ILE A 196 20.33 2.78 -4.36
N ILE A 197 20.98 2.88 -3.20
CA ILE A 197 20.49 2.31 -1.95
C ILE A 197 20.50 3.43 -0.90
N CYS A 198 19.40 3.58 -0.17
CA CYS A 198 19.24 4.58 0.89
C CYS A 198 18.59 3.92 2.11
N SER A 199 19.22 3.98 3.29
CA SER A 199 18.63 3.41 4.52
C SER A 199 17.45 4.26 5.00
N PHE A 200 16.49 3.62 5.66
CA PHE A 200 15.38 4.34 6.31
C PHE A 200 15.79 5.14 7.54
N ASN A 201 17.00 4.91 8.05
CA ASN A 201 17.62 5.74 9.10
C ASN A 201 18.23 7.03 8.54
N GLU A 202 18.38 7.14 7.22
CA GLU A 202 18.86 8.35 6.55
C GLU A 202 17.70 9.24 6.07
N ARG A 203 18.03 10.45 5.64
CA ARG A 203 17.07 11.37 5.02
C ARG A 203 16.58 10.78 3.71
N THR A 204 15.29 10.96 3.43
CA THR A 204 14.66 10.46 2.19
C THR A 204 15.36 11.03 0.97
N LEU A 205 15.82 10.15 0.08
CA LEU A 205 16.44 10.54 -1.18
C LEU A 205 15.36 10.70 -2.24
N ILE A 206 15.17 11.93 -2.72
CA ILE A 206 14.22 12.23 -3.78
C ILE A 206 14.99 12.37 -5.09
N LEU A 207 14.76 11.43 -6.00
CA LEU A 207 15.29 11.45 -7.35
C LEU A 207 14.25 12.07 -8.26
N PHE A 208 14.58 13.23 -8.83
CA PHE A 208 13.69 13.98 -9.70
C PHE A 208 14.10 13.86 -11.18
N ALA A 209 13.12 13.60 -12.05
CA ALA A 209 13.26 13.61 -13.50
C ALA A 209 12.17 14.50 -14.14
N GLN A 210 12.57 15.34 -15.09
CA GLN A 210 11.62 16.16 -15.87
C GLN A 210 11.05 15.40 -17.07
N GLU A 211 11.87 14.57 -17.70
CA GLU A 211 11.53 13.80 -18.90
C GLU A 211 11.19 12.36 -18.55
N ASP A 212 10.67 11.63 -19.54
CA ASP A 212 10.35 10.21 -19.44
C ASP A 212 11.56 9.40 -18.98
N ILE A 213 11.33 8.44 -18.08
CA ILE A 213 12.38 7.59 -17.52
C ILE A 213 12.12 6.12 -17.85
N HIS A 214 13.21 5.44 -18.22
CA HIS A 214 13.25 3.99 -18.39
C HIS A 214 14.21 3.42 -17.35
N ILE A 215 13.68 2.63 -16.42
CA ILE A 215 14.49 1.96 -15.39
C ILE A 215 14.76 0.56 -15.89
N ASP A 216 16.00 0.32 -16.30
CA ASP A 216 16.50 -0.98 -16.74
C ASP A 216 17.87 -1.25 -16.11
N ASN A 217 18.15 -2.51 -15.79
CA ASN A 217 19.44 -2.96 -15.26
C ASN A 217 19.97 -2.11 -14.08
N LYS A 218 19.07 -1.69 -13.19
CA LYS A 218 19.40 -0.90 -11.98
C LYS A 218 18.82 -1.52 -10.73
N ILE A 219 19.56 -1.40 -9.63
CA ILE A 219 19.11 -1.77 -8.28
C ILE A 219 18.73 -0.48 -7.56
N ILE A 220 17.46 -0.32 -7.20
CA ILE A 220 16.96 0.85 -6.46
C ILE A 220 16.22 0.36 -5.23
N SER A 221 16.73 0.67 -4.03
CA SER A 221 16.20 0.09 -2.79
C SER A 221 16.22 1.06 -1.60
N GLY A 222 15.15 1.00 -0.80
CA GLY A 222 15.07 1.65 0.51
C GLY A 222 14.35 2.99 0.50
N ASN A 223 14.82 3.94 1.32
CA ASN A 223 14.19 5.24 1.57
C ASN A 223 14.36 6.22 0.40
N ILE A 224 13.80 5.85 -0.75
CA ILE A 224 13.94 6.53 -2.02
C ILE A 224 12.54 6.83 -2.58
N ILE A 225 12.36 8.08 -3.01
CA ILE A 225 11.22 8.53 -3.79
C ILE A 225 11.71 8.90 -5.17
N LEU A 226 11.18 8.22 -6.19
CA LEU A 226 11.41 8.56 -7.58
C LEU A 226 10.24 9.35 -8.10
N ARG A 227 10.48 10.61 -8.49
CA ARG A 227 9.46 11.50 -9.03
C ARG A 227 9.79 11.88 -10.47
N CYS A 228 8.86 11.61 -11.36
CA CYS A 228 8.92 11.96 -12.77
C CYS A 228 7.74 12.87 -13.14
N ASN A 229 7.99 13.95 -13.89
CA ASN A 229 6.91 14.74 -14.48
C ASN A 229 6.35 14.10 -15.76
N GLY A 230 7.12 13.21 -16.40
CA GLY A 230 6.72 12.44 -17.57
C GLY A 230 6.27 11.02 -17.23
N ASN A 231 6.50 10.12 -18.18
CA ASN A 231 6.19 8.70 -18.05
C ASN A 231 7.31 7.93 -17.35
N VAL A 232 6.94 6.92 -16.57
CA VAL A 232 7.90 6.00 -15.93
C VAL A 232 7.70 4.60 -16.51
N THR A 233 8.75 4.02 -17.06
CA THR A 233 8.74 2.63 -17.55
C THR A 233 9.67 1.77 -16.69
N LEU A 234 9.14 0.74 -16.06
CA LEU A 234 9.91 -0.26 -15.31
C LEU A 234 10.16 -1.46 -16.19
N LEU A 235 11.44 -1.74 -16.50
CA LEU A 235 11.82 -2.89 -17.31
C LEU A 235 12.12 -4.12 -16.45
N PRO A 236 12.02 -5.34 -17.00
CA PRO A 236 12.07 -6.57 -16.21
C PRO A 236 13.40 -6.81 -15.47
N HIS A 237 14.50 -6.24 -15.95
CA HIS A 237 15.82 -6.38 -15.32
C HIS A 237 16.07 -5.39 -14.18
N ALA A 238 15.16 -4.44 -13.94
CA ALA A 238 15.25 -3.54 -12.81
C ALA A 238 14.91 -4.28 -11.50
N ARG A 239 15.75 -4.11 -10.47
CA ARG A 239 15.51 -4.64 -9.13
C ARG A 239 15.10 -3.50 -8.22
N ILE A 240 13.83 -3.51 -7.84
CA ILE A 240 13.22 -2.43 -7.08
C ILE A 240 12.66 -2.99 -5.77
N ASP A 241 13.02 -2.36 -4.64
CA ASP A 241 12.57 -2.79 -3.31
C ASP A 241 12.28 -1.61 -2.35
N ASN A 242 11.05 -1.55 -1.84
CA ASN A 242 10.53 -0.56 -0.87
C ASN A 242 10.59 0.91 -1.30
N ILE A 243 10.48 1.22 -2.60
CA ILE A 243 10.51 2.61 -3.08
C ILE A 243 9.11 3.14 -3.42
N LEU A 244 8.99 4.48 -3.44
CA LEU A 244 7.81 5.16 -3.98
C LEU A 244 8.13 5.71 -5.37
N ILE A 245 7.23 5.50 -6.33
CA ILE A 245 7.39 5.99 -7.71
C ILE A 245 6.18 6.84 -8.08
N TYR A 246 6.43 8.10 -8.42
CA TYR A 246 5.44 9.05 -8.88
C TYR A 246 5.69 9.41 -10.35
N GLY A 247 4.65 9.36 -11.18
CA GLY A 247 4.74 9.70 -12.61
C GLY A 247 3.42 10.23 -13.16
N GLN A 248 3.45 10.86 -14.34
CA GLN A 248 2.22 11.21 -15.06
C GLN A 248 1.49 9.93 -15.50
N SER A 249 2.24 9.01 -16.10
CA SER A 249 1.82 7.64 -16.39
C SER A 249 2.92 6.65 -16.02
N ILE A 250 2.55 5.44 -15.62
CA ILE A 250 3.50 4.39 -15.22
C ILE A 250 3.20 3.11 -15.99
N CYS A 251 4.23 2.53 -16.61
CA CYS A 251 4.15 1.25 -17.30
C CYS A 251 5.14 0.26 -16.69
N VAL A 252 4.64 -0.84 -16.16
CA VAL A 252 5.42 -1.98 -15.67
C VAL A 252 5.45 -3.03 -16.78
N LYS A 253 6.64 -3.25 -17.33
CA LYS A 253 6.83 -4.11 -18.51
C LYS A 253 6.76 -5.59 -18.17
N LYS A 254 6.33 -6.38 -19.15
CA LYS A 254 6.11 -7.82 -19.04
C LYS A 254 7.26 -8.55 -18.35
N GLY A 255 6.96 -9.38 -17.35
CA GLY A 255 7.96 -10.16 -16.62
C GLY A 255 8.66 -9.43 -15.47
N PHE A 256 8.25 -8.20 -15.13
CA PHE A 256 8.82 -7.45 -14.02
C PHE A 256 8.50 -8.10 -12.67
N ASN A 257 9.50 -8.14 -11.78
CA ASN A 257 9.34 -8.63 -10.41
C ASN A 257 10.02 -7.67 -9.42
N GLY A 258 9.25 -7.09 -8.51
CA GLY A 258 9.78 -6.12 -7.55
C GLY A 258 8.79 -5.74 -6.46
N ASN A 259 9.20 -4.81 -5.59
CA ASN A 259 8.37 -4.24 -4.55
C ASN A 259 8.40 -2.70 -4.64
N ALA A 260 7.26 -2.09 -4.95
CA ALA A 260 7.15 -0.64 -5.05
C ALA A 260 5.70 -0.17 -4.85
N GLN A 261 5.55 1.07 -4.40
CA GLN A 261 4.28 1.78 -4.47
C GLN A 261 4.30 2.73 -5.66
N LEU A 262 3.42 2.48 -6.63
CA LEU A 262 3.32 3.17 -7.89
C LEU A 262 2.15 4.14 -7.85
N PHE A 263 2.42 5.41 -8.17
CA PHE A 263 1.46 6.49 -8.09
C PHE A 263 1.43 7.26 -9.42
N ALA A 264 0.35 7.10 -10.17
CA ALA A 264 0.12 7.76 -11.44
C ALA A 264 -0.98 8.84 -11.33
N GLN A 265 -1.00 9.77 -12.29
CA GLN A 265 -2.03 10.80 -12.41
C GLN A 265 -2.96 10.62 -13.62
N ASP A 266 -2.51 9.93 -14.68
CA ASP A 266 -3.30 9.72 -15.90
C ASP A 266 -3.51 8.23 -16.19
N SER A 267 -2.44 7.46 -16.35
CA SER A 267 -2.58 6.02 -16.63
C SER A 267 -1.54 5.15 -15.93
N LEU A 268 -1.94 3.93 -15.60
CA LEU A 268 -1.06 2.91 -15.03
C LEU A 268 -1.32 1.55 -15.69
N ILE A 269 -0.28 0.98 -16.28
CA ILE A 269 -0.34 -0.31 -16.96
C ILE A 269 0.62 -1.27 -16.27
N ILE A 270 0.09 -2.41 -15.83
CA ILE A 270 0.87 -3.59 -15.46
C ILE A 270 0.70 -4.59 -16.60
N GLU A 271 1.76 -4.81 -17.38
CA GLU A 271 1.74 -5.78 -18.48
C GLU A 271 1.71 -7.22 -17.95
N GLU A 272 1.66 -8.19 -18.86
CA GLU A 272 1.54 -9.62 -18.57
C GLU A 272 2.71 -10.15 -17.71
N ASP A 273 2.49 -11.25 -17.00
CA ASP A 273 3.53 -11.99 -16.26
C ASP A 273 4.31 -11.14 -15.23
N CYS A 274 3.71 -10.07 -14.70
CA CYS A 274 4.36 -9.20 -13.71
C CYS A 274 4.03 -9.63 -12.28
N LYS A 275 4.98 -9.49 -11.36
CA LYS A 275 4.81 -9.76 -9.93
C LYS A 275 5.20 -8.57 -9.07
N LEU A 276 4.22 -7.94 -8.43
CA LEU A 276 4.43 -6.87 -7.46
C LEU A 276 4.32 -7.43 -6.04
N ASN A 277 5.44 -7.62 -5.35
CA ASN A 277 5.51 -8.25 -4.04
C ASN A 277 5.01 -7.33 -2.92
N PHE A 278 4.48 -7.90 -1.83
CA PHE A 278 3.97 -7.14 -0.69
C PHE A 278 5.08 -6.31 -0.01
N PRO A 279 4.83 -5.06 0.42
CA PRO A 279 3.59 -4.28 0.34
C PRO A 279 3.54 -3.32 -0.87
N SER A 280 3.37 -3.86 -2.08
CA SER A 280 3.27 -3.01 -3.27
C SER A 280 1.91 -2.32 -3.34
N ALA A 281 1.87 -1.19 -4.03
CA ALA A 281 0.61 -0.52 -4.32
C ALA A 281 0.57 0.01 -5.75
N VAL A 282 -0.63 -0.01 -6.34
CA VAL A 282 -0.91 0.49 -7.68
C VAL A 282 -1.99 1.55 -7.57
N VAL A 283 -1.60 2.81 -7.70
CA VAL A 283 -2.46 3.95 -7.36
C VAL A 283 -2.60 4.90 -8.52
N LEU A 284 -3.83 5.30 -8.81
CA LEU A 284 -4.17 6.38 -9.72
C LEU A 284 -4.93 7.47 -8.95
N PHE A 285 -4.32 8.65 -8.85
CA PHE A 285 -4.96 9.84 -8.30
C PHE A 285 -5.34 10.80 -9.44
N ASP A 286 -6.59 10.72 -9.88
CA ASP A 286 -7.12 11.60 -10.92
C ASP A 286 -7.86 12.79 -10.30
N LYS A 287 -7.10 13.86 -10.07
CA LYS A 287 -7.62 15.16 -9.58
C LYS A 287 -7.95 16.14 -10.73
N LYS A 288 -7.78 15.75 -12.00
CA LYS A 288 -8.02 16.64 -13.15
C LYS A 288 -9.50 16.61 -13.52
N LYS A 289 -10.14 17.78 -13.63
CA LYS A 289 -11.57 17.88 -14.02
C LYS A 289 -11.84 17.34 -15.44
N ASP A 290 -10.92 17.62 -16.37
CA ASP A 290 -11.05 17.28 -17.79
C ASP A 290 -10.07 16.19 -18.27
N SER A 291 -9.62 15.29 -17.38
CA SER A 291 -8.79 14.15 -17.79
C SER A 291 -9.55 13.27 -18.77
N LYS A 292 -8.97 13.07 -19.96
CA LYS A 292 -9.51 12.14 -20.95
C LYS A 292 -9.13 10.71 -20.54
N LYS A 293 -10.13 9.92 -20.13
CA LYS A 293 -10.06 8.45 -19.95
C LYS A 293 -8.81 7.96 -19.23
N SER A 294 -8.61 8.40 -18.00
CA SER A 294 -7.59 7.86 -17.11
C SER A 294 -7.90 6.39 -16.76
N PHE A 295 -6.88 5.56 -16.55
CA PHE A 295 -7.11 4.13 -16.29
C PHE A 295 -5.99 3.44 -15.55
N ILE A 296 -6.36 2.38 -14.82
CA ILE A 296 -5.44 1.34 -14.37
C ILE A 296 -5.78 0.08 -15.17
N ARG A 297 -4.78 -0.57 -15.76
CA ARG A 297 -4.94 -1.87 -16.41
C ARG A 297 -3.93 -2.86 -15.84
N ILE A 298 -4.44 -3.99 -15.34
CA ILE A 298 -3.65 -5.12 -14.88
C ILE A 298 -3.91 -6.25 -15.87
N ASP A 299 -2.91 -6.54 -16.70
CA ASP A 299 -2.99 -7.56 -17.74
C ASP A 299 -2.88 -8.97 -17.13
N LYS A 300 -3.21 -9.98 -17.95
CA LYS A 300 -3.27 -11.39 -17.57
C LYS A 300 -1.97 -11.92 -16.96
N ASP A 301 -2.10 -12.98 -16.18
CA ASP A 301 -0.98 -13.71 -15.55
C ASP A 301 -0.12 -12.84 -14.60
N SER A 302 -0.61 -11.67 -14.22
CA SER A 302 0.07 -10.76 -13.28
C SER A 302 -0.45 -10.90 -11.86
N GLU A 303 0.46 -10.88 -10.91
CA GLU A 303 0.19 -10.99 -9.48
C GLU A 303 0.54 -9.69 -8.74
N ILE A 304 -0.41 -9.14 -8.00
CA ILE A 304 -0.20 -7.95 -7.17
C ILE A 304 -0.50 -8.29 -5.72
N PHE A 305 0.50 -8.12 -4.86
CA PHE A 305 0.36 -8.28 -3.42
C PHE A 305 0.35 -6.91 -2.74
N GLY A 306 -0.83 -6.48 -2.27
CA GLY A 306 -1.04 -5.22 -1.57
C GLY A 306 -2.32 -4.51 -2.01
N LEU A 307 -2.23 -3.24 -2.39
CA LEU A 307 -3.39 -2.37 -2.65
C LEU A 307 -3.44 -1.89 -4.10
N VAL A 308 -4.60 -2.00 -4.75
CA VAL A 308 -4.91 -1.32 -6.01
C VAL A 308 -5.95 -0.25 -5.75
N LEU A 309 -5.66 1.00 -6.07
CA LEU A 309 -6.51 2.14 -5.74
C LEU A 309 -6.69 3.06 -6.94
N LEU A 310 -7.93 3.19 -7.41
CA LEU A 310 -8.36 4.23 -8.32
C LEU A 310 -9.19 5.24 -7.54
N TYR A 311 -8.69 6.47 -7.47
CA TYR A 311 -9.41 7.59 -6.87
C TYR A 311 -9.51 8.75 -7.85
N LYS A 312 -10.74 9.05 -8.25
CA LYS A 312 -11.10 10.22 -9.04
C LYS A 312 -11.83 11.23 -8.16
N GLU A 313 -11.35 12.47 -8.12
CA GLU A 313 -11.93 13.51 -7.26
C GLU A 313 -13.25 14.06 -7.84
N THR A 314 -13.33 14.21 -9.16
CA THR A 314 -14.55 14.67 -9.85
C THR A 314 -14.83 13.76 -11.04
N SER A 315 -15.90 12.97 -10.94
CA SER A 315 -16.38 12.14 -12.03
C SER A 315 -17.51 12.83 -12.80
N THR A 316 -17.38 12.91 -14.13
CA THR A 316 -18.47 13.33 -15.03
C THR A 316 -18.66 12.28 -16.14
N GLN A 317 -19.77 12.33 -16.88
CA GLN A 317 -20.00 11.36 -17.98
C GLN A 317 -18.88 11.36 -19.03
N ASN A 318 -18.26 12.50 -19.28
CA ASN A 318 -17.18 12.66 -20.27
C ASN A 318 -15.77 12.45 -19.70
N SER A 319 -15.68 12.34 -18.37
CA SER A 319 -14.43 12.20 -17.62
C SER A 319 -14.63 11.03 -16.64
N ARG A 320 -14.56 9.81 -17.16
CA ARG A 320 -14.61 8.57 -16.38
C ARG A 320 -13.23 7.93 -16.36
N ALA A 321 -12.86 7.42 -15.21
CA ALA A 321 -11.68 6.62 -14.99
C ALA A 321 -12.07 5.14 -14.89
N VAL A 322 -11.23 4.24 -15.39
CA VAL A 322 -11.51 2.80 -15.40
C VAL A 322 -10.38 2.00 -14.75
N LEU A 323 -10.71 1.16 -13.77
CA LEU A 323 -9.82 0.13 -13.25
C LEU A 323 -10.18 -1.19 -13.92
N LYS A 324 -9.24 -1.77 -14.66
CA LYS A 324 -9.39 -3.06 -15.36
C LYS A 324 -8.48 -4.11 -14.76
N ILE A 325 -9.08 -5.23 -14.34
CA ILE A 325 -8.38 -6.46 -13.99
C ILE A 325 -8.75 -7.50 -15.05
N GLU A 326 -7.79 -7.83 -15.91
CA GLU A 326 -8.00 -8.80 -16.98
C GLU A 326 -8.09 -10.24 -16.45
N THR A 327 -8.48 -11.16 -17.33
CA THR A 327 -8.55 -12.59 -17.02
C THR A 327 -7.20 -13.11 -16.52
N ASP A 328 -7.22 -14.05 -15.58
CA ASP A 328 -6.03 -14.67 -14.98
C ASP A 328 -5.09 -13.73 -14.21
N ALA A 329 -5.38 -12.42 -14.15
CA ALA A 329 -4.73 -11.51 -13.21
C ALA A 329 -5.21 -11.79 -11.79
N LEU A 330 -4.30 -11.67 -10.82
CA LEU A 330 -4.53 -12.00 -9.42
C LEU A 330 -4.10 -10.84 -8.51
N VAL A 331 -5.02 -10.37 -7.68
CA VAL A 331 -4.74 -9.39 -6.63
C VAL A 331 -4.92 -10.02 -5.26
N HIS A 332 -3.85 -10.05 -4.47
CA HIS A 332 -3.87 -10.42 -3.05
C HIS A 332 -3.88 -9.16 -2.19
N GLY A 333 -5.05 -8.80 -1.68
CA GLY A 333 -5.20 -7.64 -0.79
C GLY A 333 -6.46 -6.83 -1.07
N GLN A 334 -6.31 -5.50 -1.13
CA GLN A 334 -7.45 -4.59 -1.24
C GLN A 334 -7.51 -3.96 -2.63
N VAL A 335 -8.72 -3.79 -3.15
CA VAL A 335 -9.01 -3.03 -4.35
C VAL A 335 -10.05 -1.97 -4.02
N TYR A 336 -9.76 -0.71 -4.35
CA TYR A 336 -10.68 0.40 -4.19
C TYR A 336 -10.82 1.16 -5.50
N CYS A 337 -12.06 1.35 -5.97
CA CYS A 337 -12.35 2.06 -7.21
C CYS A 337 -13.61 2.91 -7.04
N ASN A 338 -13.44 4.23 -6.91
CA ASN A 338 -14.59 5.15 -6.82
C ASN A 338 -15.16 5.61 -8.17
N ASP A 339 -14.81 4.91 -9.25
CA ASP A 339 -15.31 5.17 -10.60
C ASP A 339 -15.73 3.84 -11.29
N LEU A 340 -15.32 3.57 -12.53
CA LEU A 340 -15.69 2.34 -13.25
C LEU A 340 -14.73 1.20 -12.97
N MET A 341 -15.26 0.04 -12.59
CA MET A 341 -14.51 -1.20 -12.39
C MET A 341 -14.86 -2.24 -13.47
N GLU A 342 -13.88 -2.73 -14.22
CA GLU A 342 -14.01 -3.90 -15.09
C GLU A 342 -13.20 -5.05 -14.50
N HIS A 343 -13.90 -6.02 -13.89
CA HIS A 343 -13.27 -7.15 -13.19
C HIS A 343 -13.51 -8.47 -13.93
N LYS A 344 -12.45 -9.09 -14.45
CA LYS A 344 -12.46 -10.41 -15.11
C LYS A 344 -11.50 -11.42 -14.47
N GLY A 345 -10.62 -10.97 -13.58
CA GLY A 345 -9.62 -11.81 -12.92
C GLY A 345 -10.06 -12.33 -11.55
N THR A 346 -9.09 -12.47 -10.66
CA THR A 346 -9.28 -12.97 -9.30
C THR A 346 -8.78 -11.96 -8.27
N ILE A 347 -9.58 -11.74 -7.22
CA ILE A 347 -9.20 -10.95 -6.05
C ILE A 347 -9.27 -11.88 -4.83
N HIS A 348 -8.12 -12.16 -4.23
CA HIS A 348 -8.02 -12.77 -2.91
C HIS A 348 -7.96 -11.68 -1.86
N GLY A 349 -9.13 -11.22 -1.40
CA GLY A 349 -9.26 -10.11 -0.47
C GLY A 349 -10.55 -9.31 -0.68
N SER A 350 -10.44 -7.98 -0.59
CA SER A 350 -11.60 -7.08 -0.54
C SER A 350 -11.67 -6.16 -1.76
N LEU A 351 -12.86 -6.01 -2.33
CA LEU A 351 -13.14 -5.06 -3.40
C LEU A 351 -14.20 -4.04 -2.97
N PHE A 352 -13.86 -2.76 -3.04
CA PHE A 352 -14.76 -1.64 -2.82
C PHE A 352 -14.90 -0.89 -4.13
N CYS A 353 -16.11 -0.84 -4.69
CA CYS A 353 -16.33 -0.24 -6.00
C CYS A 353 -17.65 0.53 -6.11
N GLU A 354 -17.61 1.60 -6.90
CA GLU A 354 -18.76 2.46 -7.14
C GLU A 354 -19.73 1.83 -8.14
N LYS A 355 -19.20 1.37 -9.29
CA LYS A 355 -19.97 0.76 -10.36
C LYS A 355 -19.11 -0.22 -11.14
N PHE A 356 -19.68 -1.40 -11.45
CA PHE A 356 -19.05 -2.31 -12.40
C PHE A 356 -19.46 -2.01 -13.83
N ILE A 357 -18.54 -2.28 -14.76
CA ILE A 357 -18.81 -2.40 -16.18
C ILE A 357 -18.22 -3.71 -16.70
N LEU A 358 -18.87 -4.27 -17.70
CA LEU A 358 -18.39 -5.42 -18.45
C LEU A 358 -18.43 -5.05 -19.93
N SER A 359 -17.26 -4.94 -20.55
CA SER A 359 -17.15 -4.69 -21.99
C SER A 359 -17.07 -6.02 -22.72
N THR A 360 -18.02 -6.28 -23.62
CA THR A 360 -17.98 -7.41 -24.57
C THR A 360 -17.90 -6.87 -26.00
N PRO A 361 -17.59 -7.71 -27.00
CA PRO A 361 -17.66 -7.30 -28.40
C PRO A 361 -19.04 -6.79 -28.82
N SER A 362 -20.10 -7.27 -28.14
CA SER A 362 -21.49 -6.99 -28.46
C SER A 362 -22.02 -5.70 -27.80
N SER A 363 -21.63 -5.43 -26.54
CA SER A 363 -22.14 -4.30 -25.75
C SER A 363 -21.30 -4.02 -24.51
N VAL A 364 -21.59 -2.90 -23.84
CA VAL A 364 -21.13 -2.61 -22.48
C VAL A 364 -22.29 -2.78 -21.52
N TYR A 365 -22.10 -3.62 -20.51
CA TYR A 365 -23.11 -3.92 -19.49
C TYR A 365 -22.71 -3.30 -18.16
N GLU A 366 -23.64 -2.62 -17.48
CA GLU A 366 -23.40 -2.07 -16.14
C GLU A 366 -23.76 -3.08 -15.06
N ASN A 367 -22.97 -3.14 -13.98
CA ASN A 367 -23.20 -4.04 -12.85
C ASN A 367 -23.31 -5.52 -13.23
N HIS A 368 -22.52 -5.94 -14.23
CA HIS A 368 -22.37 -7.35 -14.61
C HIS A 368 -20.96 -7.85 -14.30
N LEU A 369 -20.88 -9.08 -13.80
CA LEU A 369 -19.64 -9.83 -13.63
C LEU A 369 -19.71 -11.11 -14.46
N LEU A 370 -18.62 -11.43 -15.15
CA LEU A 370 -18.49 -12.62 -15.97
C LEU A 370 -17.16 -13.31 -15.67
N ASN A 371 -17.21 -14.55 -15.18
CA ASN A 371 -16.04 -15.37 -14.85
C ASN A 371 -15.06 -14.72 -13.85
N ALA A 372 -15.54 -13.84 -12.99
CA ALA A 372 -14.71 -13.13 -12.02
C ALA A 372 -14.73 -13.81 -10.65
N THR A 373 -13.62 -13.76 -9.91
CA THR A 373 -13.55 -14.29 -8.54
C THR A 373 -13.22 -13.21 -7.54
N ILE A 374 -13.95 -13.17 -6.43
CA ILE A 374 -13.69 -12.33 -5.26
C ILE A 374 -13.81 -13.23 -4.03
N ASP A 375 -12.70 -13.54 -3.39
CA ASP A 375 -12.65 -14.48 -2.26
C ASP A 375 -11.76 -13.93 -1.15
N VAL A 376 -12.38 -13.32 -0.14
CA VAL A 376 -11.66 -12.77 1.03
C VAL A 376 -11.08 -13.88 1.92
N SER A 377 -11.57 -15.12 1.81
CA SER A 377 -11.10 -16.23 2.65
C SER A 377 -9.73 -16.77 2.26
N GLU A 378 -9.29 -16.49 1.02
CA GLU A 378 -7.96 -16.80 0.50
C GLU A 378 -6.92 -15.72 0.84
N LEU A 379 -7.34 -14.59 1.43
CA LEU A 379 -6.40 -13.58 1.89
C LEU A 379 -5.66 -14.08 3.14
N SER A 380 -4.33 -13.89 3.16
CA SER A 380 -3.49 -14.30 4.28
C SER A 380 -4.01 -13.70 5.60
N PRO A 381 -4.10 -14.48 6.69
CA PRO A 381 -4.48 -13.95 8.00
C PRO A 381 -3.46 -12.94 8.57
N TYR A 382 -2.24 -12.90 8.01
CA TYR A 382 -1.20 -11.94 8.34
C TYR A 382 -1.19 -10.71 7.43
N TYR A 383 -2.13 -10.61 6.48
CA TYR A 383 -2.24 -9.44 5.64
C TYR A 383 -2.51 -8.20 6.49
N THR A 384 -1.71 -7.16 6.25
CA THR A 384 -1.86 -5.86 6.91
C THR A 384 -2.27 -4.85 5.85
N GLY A 385 -3.44 -4.24 6.05
CA GLY A 385 -4.02 -3.26 5.14
C GLY A 385 -3.30 -1.92 5.17
N SER A 386 -3.66 -1.06 4.21
CA SER A 386 -3.20 0.33 4.19
C SER A 386 -4.07 1.20 5.09
N SER A 387 -3.47 2.22 5.70
CA SER A 387 -4.16 3.26 6.48
C SER A 387 -5.03 4.22 5.66
N ILE A 388 -5.20 3.95 4.36
CA ILE A 388 -5.97 4.79 3.45
C ILE A 388 -7.47 4.68 3.68
N MET A 389 -7.97 3.57 4.21
CA MET A 389 -9.37 3.44 4.61
C MET A 389 -9.46 3.86 6.08
N ASN A 390 -10.29 4.87 6.42
CA ASN A 390 -10.30 5.51 7.75
C ASN A 390 -10.83 4.59 8.88
N GLU A 391 -10.15 3.48 9.17
CA GLU A 391 -10.56 2.52 10.18
C GLU A 391 -9.49 2.41 11.27
N HIS A 392 -9.56 3.33 12.24
CA HIS A 392 -8.72 3.31 13.43
C HIS A 392 -9.02 2.08 14.30
N LYS A 393 -8.40 0.93 14.01
CA LYS A 393 -8.67 -0.32 14.76
C LYS A 393 -7.46 -1.02 15.38
N SER A 394 -6.23 -0.80 14.89
CA SER A 394 -4.93 -1.21 15.48
C SER A 394 -3.94 -1.36 14.33
N LYS A 395 -2.64 -1.34 14.63
CA LYS A 395 -1.60 -1.45 13.60
C LYS A 395 -0.79 -2.71 13.75
N ASN A 396 -0.32 -3.22 12.62
CA ASN A 396 0.64 -4.31 12.57
C ASN A 396 1.90 -3.89 11.80
N ILE A 397 3.00 -4.53 12.16
CA ILE A 397 4.28 -4.39 11.45
C ILE A 397 4.21 -5.22 10.17
N ILE A 398 4.38 -4.55 9.05
CA ILE A 398 4.52 -5.17 7.74
C ILE A 398 5.93 -5.70 7.55
N LYS A 399 6.93 -4.88 7.86
CA LYS A 399 8.34 -5.18 7.62
C LYS A 399 9.23 -4.32 8.51
N TRP A 400 10.30 -4.92 9.03
CA TRP A 400 11.39 -4.17 9.66
C TRP A 400 12.27 -3.53 8.59
N LEU A 401 12.52 -2.24 8.73
CA LEU A 401 13.33 -1.45 7.80
C LEU A 401 14.69 -1.18 8.45
N ASN A 402 15.77 -1.51 7.75
CA ASN A 402 17.14 -1.27 8.19
C ASN A 402 17.76 -0.05 7.49
#